data_AF-A0A2A4UZV3-F1
#
_entry.id   AF-A0A2A4UZV3-F1
#
_cell.length_a   1.000
_cell.length_b   1.000
_cell.length_c   1.000
_cell.angle_alpha   90.00
_cell.angle_beta   90.00
_cell.angle_gamma   90.00
#
_symmetry.space_group_name_H-M   'P 1'
#
loop_
_entity.id
_entity.type
_entity.pdbx_description
1 polymer ?
#
loop_
_entity_poly.entity_id
_entity_poly.type
_entity_poly.pdbx_seq_one_letter_code
_entity_poly.pdbx_strand_id
1 'polypeptide(L)'
;MQTKICPTCGCSLVRLGITDQQSEQLTFQDMQYFFCCQGCKDIFLKDPEPFVKEVADIHVCPVCLAEKPTAYTVSLIHKGQQIHFCRCIFCTEAFKKDPDYYLDRLAGKTDFKGLFDGNDVSCCH
;
A
#
# COMPACT_ATOMS: atom_id res chain seq x y z
N MET A 1 -6.17 -9.13 3.64
CA MET A 1 -6.38 -7.71 3.35
C MET A 1 -5.27 -7.25 2.42
N GLN A 2 -5.63 -6.81 1.22
CA GLN A 2 -4.69 -6.31 0.23
C GLN A 2 -4.61 -4.80 0.41
N THR A 3 -3.45 -4.29 0.80
CA THR A 3 -3.21 -2.84 0.88
C THR A 3 -3.24 -2.25 -0.52
N LYS A 4 -3.84 -1.07 -0.68
CA LYS A 4 -3.91 -0.39 -1.98
C LYS A 4 -2.52 0.17 -2.34
N ILE A 5 -2.02 -0.26 -3.49
CA ILE A 5 -0.75 0.17 -4.06
C ILE A 5 -1.06 0.82 -5.40
N CYS A 6 -0.47 1.99 -5.64
CA CYS A 6 -0.52 2.61 -6.96
C CYS A 6 0.26 1.72 -7.93
N PRO A 7 -0.38 1.11 -8.95
CA PRO A 7 0.31 0.16 -9.82
C PRO A 7 1.45 0.83 -10.63
N THR A 8 1.35 2.13 -10.89
CA THR A 8 2.33 2.88 -11.68
C THR A 8 3.62 3.18 -10.92
N CYS A 9 3.52 3.65 -9.67
CA CYS A 9 4.68 4.07 -8.88
C CYS A 9 5.06 3.08 -7.77
N GLY A 10 4.25 2.05 -7.52
CA GLY A 10 4.49 1.04 -6.50
C GLY A 10 4.30 1.53 -5.05
N CYS A 11 3.88 2.78 -4.84
CA CYS A 11 3.69 3.33 -3.49
C CYS A 11 2.37 2.88 -2.87
N SER A 12 2.41 2.54 -1.58
CA SER A 12 1.23 2.33 -0.76
C SER A 12 0.43 3.63 -0.61
N LEU A 13 -0.86 3.61 -0.93
CA LEU A 13 -1.72 4.79 -0.78
C LEU A 13 -1.84 5.23 0.68
N VAL A 14 -1.90 4.27 1.61
CA VAL A 14 -1.90 4.53 3.05
C VAL A 14 -0.60 5.23 3.48
N ARG A 15 0.56 4.81 2.94
CA ARG A 15 1.85 5.47 3.20
C ARG A 15 1.83 6.93 2.74
N LEU A 16 1.19 7.20 1.61
CA LEU A 16 1.03 8.54 1.06
C LEU A 16 -0.08 9.36 1.76
N GLY A 17 -0.90 8.73 2.62
CA GLY A 17 -2.03 9.40 3.27
C GLY A 17 -3.22 9.64 2.33
N ILE A 18 -3.29 8.90 1.22
CA ILE A 18 -4.31 9.06 0.19
C ILE A 18 -5.47 8.12 0.50
N THR A 19 -6.66 8.68 0.70
CA THR A 19 -7.90 7.91 0.86
C THR A 19 -8.49 7.51 -0.49
N ASP A 20 -9.47 6.60 -0.46
CA ASP A 20 -10.20 6.18 -1.67
C ASP A 20 -10.84 7.35 -2.42
N GLN A 21 -11.33 8.35 -1.67
CA GLN A 21 -11.96 9.55 -2.22
C GLN A 21 -10.94 10.49 -2.88
N GLN A 22 -9.69 10.46 -2.44
CA GLN A 22 -8.61 11.27 -3.00
C GLN A 22 -7.86 10.55 -4.12
N SER A 23 -7.91 9.22 -4.14
CA SER A 23 -7.27 8.42 -5.17
C SER A 23 -8.02 8.46 -6.49
N GLU A 24 -7.28 8.43 -7.57
CA GLU A 24 -7.84 8.14 -8.89
C GLU A 24 -8.16 6.64 -8.99
N GLN A 25 -9.23 6.29 -9.71
CA GLN A 25 -9.68 4.91 -9.82
C GLN A 25 -9.89 4.51 -11.28
N LEU A 26 -9.67 3.23 -11.57
CA LEU A 26 -9.91 2.60 -12.88
C LEU A 26 -10.29 1.13 -12.70
N THR A 27 -11.30 0.68 -13.42
CA THR A 27 -11.57 -0.76 -13.57
C THR A 27 -10.86 -1.28 -14.81
N PHE A 28 -10.01 -2.29 -14.65
CA PHE A 28 -9.29 -2.96 -15.73
C PHE A 28 -9.31 -4.46 -15.49
N GLN A 29 -9.72 -5.26 -16.49
CA GLN A 29 -9.84 -6.72 -16.39
C GLN A 29 -10.63 -7.18 -15.14
N ASP A 30 -11.80 -6.57 -14.91
CA ASP A 30 -12.68 -6.84 -13.75
C ASP A 30 -12.06 -6.59 -12.37
N MET A 31 -10.89 -5.94 -12.31
CA MET A 31 -10.22 -5.53 -11.08
C MET A 31 -10.24 -4.01 -10.94
N GLN A 32 -10.47 -3.52 -9.72
CA GLN A 32 -10.42 -2.10 -9.39
C GLN A 32 -9.00 -1.71 -8.96
N TYR A 33 -8.43 -0.75 -9.67
CA TYR A 33 -7.13 -0.17 -9.39
C TYR A 33 -7.27 1.25 -8.82
N PHE A 34 -6.34 1.61 -7.95
CA PHE A 34 -6.27 2.91 -7.28
C PHE A 34 -4.91 3.54 -7.55
N PHE A 35 -4.89 4.84 -7.84
CA PHE A 35 -3.69 5.58 -8.20
C PHE A 35 -3.52 6.79 -7.29
N CYS A 36 -2.27 7.14 -7.00
CA CYS A 36 -1.96 8.27 -6.15
C CYS A 36 -2.21 9.63 -6.81
N CYS A 37 -2.31 9.69 -8.14
CA CYS A 37 -2.60 10.91 -8.89
C CYS A 37 -3.07 10.59 -10.32
N GLN A 38 -3.59 11.60 -11.01
CA GLN A 38 -4.00 11.51 -12.42
C GLN A 38 -2.83 11.12 -13.34
N GLY A 39 -1.64 11.67 -13.12
CA GLY A 39 -0.46 11.34 -13.95
C GLY A 39 -0.09 9.85 -13.88
N CYS A 40 -0.23 9.21 -12.71
CA CYS A 40 -0.01 7.76 -12.58
C CYS A 40 -1.04 6.96 -13.37
N LYS A 41 -2.32 7.36 -13.31
CA LYS A 41 -3.40 6.73 -14.08
C LYS A 41 -3.18 6.89 -15.60
N ASP A 42 -2.77 8.07 -16.05
CA ASP A 42 -2.51 8.35 -17.46
C ASP A 42 -1.34 7.53 -18.01
N ILE A 43 -0.29 7.31 -17.21
CA ILE A 43 0.84 6.46 -17.58
C ILE A 43 0.38 4.99 -17.66
N PHE A 44 -0.38 4.53 -16.67
CA PHE A 44 -0.90 3.16 -16.64
C PHE A 44 -1.76 2.83 -17.86
N LEU A 45 -2.64 3.74 -18.28
CA LEU A 45 -3.52 3.56 -19.43
C LEU A 45 -2.79 3.36 -20.77
N LYS A 46 -1.50 3.71 -20.86
CA LYS A 46 -0.70 3.52 -22.08
C LYS A 46 -0.28 2.07 -22.28
N ASP A 47 0.05 1.37 -21.19
CA ASP A 47 0.51 -0.02 -21.18
C ASP A 47 0.32 -0.62 -19.77
N PRO A 48 -0.89 -1.11 -19.43
CA PRO A 48 -1.22 -1.58 -18.08
C PRO A 48 -0.46 -2.82 -17.61
N GLU A 49 -0.23 -3.78 -18.51
CA GLU A 49 0.21 -5.14 -18.19
C GLU A 49 1.54 -5.21 -17.42
N PRO A 50 2.60 -4.44 -17.77
CA PRO A 50 3.84 -4.42 -17.01
C PRO A 50 3.65 -3.96 -15.56
N PHE A 51 2.85 -2.91 -15.35
CA PHE A 51 2.58 -2.36 -14.01
C PHE A 51 1.83 -3.36 -13.14
N VAL A 52 0.79 -4.00 -13.69
CA VAL A 52 0.02 -5.04 -12.99
C VAL A 52 0.95 -6.18 -12.55
N LYS A 53 1.84 -6.62 -13.44
CA LYS A 53 2.79 -7.69 -13.15
C LYS A 53 3.81 -7.30 -12.07
N GLU A 54 4.31 -6.07 -12.10
CA GLU A 54 5.32 -5.59 -11.16
C GLU A 54 4.77 -5.47 -9.73
N VAL A 55 3.52 -5.02 -9.57
CA VAL A 55 2.93 -4.87 -8.23
C VAL A 55 2.25 -6.12 -7.69
N ALA A 56 2.11 -7.18 -8.51
CA ALA A 56 1.38 -8.40 -8.14
C ALA A 56 1.97 -9.13 -6.93
N ASP A 57 3.28 -9.03 -6.70
CA ASP A 57 3.97 -9.71 -5.59
C ASP A 57 4.48 -8.75 -4.50
N ILE A 58 4.12 -7.47 -4.58
CA ILE A 58 4.49 -6.44 -3.60
C ILE A 58 3.55 -6.50 -2.40
N HIS A 59 4.16 -6.51 -1.22
CA HIS A 59 3.49 -6.45 0.07
C HIS A 59 3.88 -5.19 0.82
N VAL A 60 2.93 -4.63 1.57
CA VAL A 60 3.16 -3.49 2.45
C VAL A 60 3.31 -3.98 3.88
N CYS A 61 4.45 -3.70 4.50
CA CYS A 61 4.67 -4.00 5.92
C CYS A 61 3.65 -3.20 6.77
N PRO A 62 2.82 -3.84 7.61
CA PRO A 62 1.80 -3.14 8.39
C PRO A 62 2.35 -2.09 9.35
N VAL A 63 3.59 -2.24 9.80
CA VAL A 63 4.18 -1.39 10.84
C VAL A 63 4.93 -0.20 10.27
N CYS A 64 5.83 -0.40 9.31
CA CYS A 64 6.62 0.69 8.75
C CYS A 64 6.15 1.14 7.35
N LEU A 65 5.11 0.52 6.81
CA LEU A 65 4.54 0.81 5.49
C LEU A 65 5.52 0.62 4.32
N ALA A 66 6.64 -0.06 4.54
CA ALA A 66 7.59 -0.39 3.48
C ALA A 66 7.00 -1.41 2.51
N GLU A 67 7.11 -1.11 1.23
CA GLU A 67 6.75 -1.96 0.11
C GLU A 67 7.91 -2.91 -0.22
N LYS A 68 7.64 -4.21 -0.26
CA LYS A 68 8.65 -5.26 -0.55
C LYS A 68 8.03 -6.37 -1.39
N PRO A 69 8.72 -6.90 -2.40
CA PRO A 69 8.27 -8.10 -3.08
C PRO A 69 8.35 -9.29 -2.12
N THR A 70 7.58 -10.33 -2.40
CA THR A 70 7.42 -11.51 -1.52
C THR A 70 8.76 -12.10 -1.07
N ALA A 71 9.74 -12.19 -1.98
CA ALA A 71 11.09 -12.72 -1.72
C ALA A 71 11.87 -11.95 -0.64
N TYR A 72 11.52 -10.68 -0.37
CA TYR A 72 12.13 -9.85 0.67
C TYR A 72 11.19 -9.61 1.85
N THR A 73 10.28 -10.54 2.11
CA THR A 73 9.38 -10.51 3.28
C THR A 73 9.60 -11.69 4.22
N VAL A 74 9.21 -11.52 5.49
CA VAL A 74 8.85 -12.65 6.37
C VAL A 74 7.35 -12.60 6.62
N SER A 75 6.72 -13.72 6.96
CA SER A 75 5.28 -13.77 7.23
C SER A 75 4.93 -14.47 8.54
N LEU A 76 3.76 -14.12 9.08
CA LEU A 76 3.11 -14.83 10.18
C LEU A 76 1.60 -14.94 9.90
N ILE A 77 0.94 -15.88 10.56
CA ILE A 77 -0.51 -16.03 10.49
C ILE A 77 -1.16 -15.26 11.65
N HIS A 78 -2.11 -14.38 11.33
CA HIS A 78 -2.94 -13.66 12.30
C HIS A 78 -4.41 -13.76 11.90
N LYS A 79 -5.28 -14.26 12.79
CA LYS A 79 -6.73 -14.47 12.53
C LYS A 79 -6.99 -15.23 11.21
N GLY A 80 -6.16 -16.24 10.90
CA GLY A 80 -6.25 -17.03 9.67
C GLY A 80 -5.71 -16.36 8.40
N GLN A 81 -5.24 -15.11 8.49
CA GLN A 81 -4.65 -14.38 7.38
C GLN A 81 -3.12 -14.40 7.44
N GLN A 82 -2.47 -14.64 6.30
CA GLN A 82 -1.03 -14.43 6.16
C GLN A 82 -0.71 -12.94 6.07
N ILE A 83 0.15 -12.47 6.98
CA ILE A 83 0.61 -11.08 7.05
C ILE A 83 2.10 -11.03 6.71
N HIS A 84 2.48 -10.17 5.78
CA HIS A 84 3.87 -10.00 5.32
C HIS A 84 4.53 -8.78 5.96
N PHE A 85 5.82 -8.90 6.29
CA PHE A 85 6.62 -7.86 6.94
C PHE A 85 7.95 -7.66 6.21
N CYS A 86 8.51 -6.45 6.33
CA CYS A 86 9.75 -6.02 5.68
C CYS A 86 11.05 -6.69 6.18
N ARG A 87 10.96 -7.82 6.90
CA ARG A 87 12.07 -8.53 7.60
C ARG A 87 12.69 -7.79 8.79
N CYS A 88 12.18 -6.63 9.18
CA CYS A 88 12.61 -5.95 10.40
C CYS A 88 12.00 -6.64 11.63
N ILE A 89 12.86 -7.12 12.55
CA ILE A 89 12.43 -7.78 13.80
C ILE A 89 11.55 -6.84 14.64
N PHE A 90 11.87 -5.55 14.68
CA PHE A 90 11.05 -4.57 15.40
C PHE A 90 9.64 -4.46 14.83
N CYS A 91 9.46 -4.61 13.50
CA CYS A 91 8.13 -4.56 12.90
C CYS A 91 7.27 -5.75 13.33
N THR A 92 7.83 -6.96 13.35
CA THR A 92 7.07 -8.13 13.81
C THR A 92 6.72 -8.05 15.29
N GLU A 93 7.62 -7.55 16.14
CA GLU A 93 7.37 -7.40 17.57
C GLU A 93 6.37 -6.28 17.89
N ALA A 94 6.47 -5.15 17.19
CA ALA A 94 5.49 -4.07 17.32
C ALA A 94 4.09 -4.54 16.90
N PHE A 95 3.98 -5.27 15.78
CA PHE A 95 2.70 -5.81 15.30
C PHE A 95 2.03 -6.73 16.32
N LYS A 96 2.80 -7.58 17.03
CA LYS A 96 2.24 -8.48 18.04
C LYS A 96 1.62 -7.74 19.23
N LYS A 97 2.09 -6.53 19.54
CA LYS A 97 1.58 -5.73 20.67
C LYS A 97 0.23 -5.10 20.35
N ASP A 98 0.01 -4.71 19.10
CA ASP A 98 -1.22 -4.04 18.68
C ASP A 98 -1.55 -4.35 17.20
N PRO A 99 -1.95 -5.59 16.89
CA PRO A 99 -2.18 -6.01 15.52
C PRO A 99 -3.37 -5.29 14.89
N ASP A 100 -4.41 -5.01 15.68
CA ASP A 100 -5.64 -4.40 15.20
C ASP A 100 -5.40 -2.96 14.75
N TYR A 101 -4.63 -2.15 15.49
CA TYR A 101 -4.23 -0.80 15.04
C TYR A 101 -3.53 -0.82 13.68
N TYR A 102 -2.53 -1.70 13.49
CA TYR A 102 -1.78 -1.73 12.23
C TYR A 102 -2.62 -2.20 11.05
N LEU A 103 -3.53 -3.15 11.28
CA LEU A 103 -4.45 -3.62 10.25
C LEU A 103 -5.50 -2.57 9.92
N ASP A 104 -6.06 -1.89 10.92
CA ASP A 104 -7.02 -0.80 10.70
C ASP A 104 -6.38 0.40 9.99
N ARG A 105 -5.11 0.71 10.30
CA ARG A 105 -4.36 1.74 9.57
C ARG A 105 -4.16 1.36 8.10
N LEU A 106 -3.74 0.12 7.83
CA LEU A 106 -3.63 -0.37 6.45
C LEU A 106 -4.97 -0.37 5.70
N ALA A 107 -6.09 -0.46 6.42
CA ALA A 107 -7.43 -0.38 5.86
C ALA A 107 -7.94 1.05 5.68
N GLY A 108 -7.16 2.07 6.08
CA GLY A 108 -7.58 3.47 6.04
C GLY A 108 -8.62 3.84 7.10
N LYS A 109 -8.71 3.09 8.21
CA LYS A 109 -9.69 3.31 9.28
C LYS A 109 -9.16 4.13 10.46
N THR A 110 -7.93 4.62 10.38
CA THR A 110 -7.30 5.46 11.41
C THR A 110 -7.11 6.88 10.88
N ASP A 111 -6.76 7.82 11.76
CA ASP A 111 -6.42 9.20 11.44
C ASP A 111 -4.98 9.37 10.91
N PHE A 112 -4.39 8.31 10.36
CA PHE A 112 -3.02 8.36 9.85
C PHE A 112 -2.99 9.15 8.53
N LYS A 113 -2.38 10.32 8.56
CA LYS A 113 -2.36 11.27 7.44
C LYS A 113 -1.22 11.06 6.43
N GLY A 114 -0.47 9.96 6.55
CA GLY A 114 0.61 9.63 5.63
C GLY A 114 1.93 10.33 5.91
N LEU A 115 2.90 10.07 5.04
CA LEU A 115 4.28 10.56 5.14
C LEU A 115 4.41 12.08 4.99
N PHE A 116 3.49 12.71 4.26
CA PHE A 116 3.54 14.13 3.92
C PHE A 116 2.64 15.00 4.79
N ASP A 117 2.10 14.46 5.89
CA ASP A 117 1.27 15.22 6.81
C ASP A 117 1.97 16.49 7.31
N GLY A 118 1.27 17.63 7.25
CA GLY A 118 1.80 18.93 7.66
C GLY A 118 2.77 19.60 6.69
N ASN A 119 3.00 19.03 5.49
CA ASN A 119 3.81 19.65 4.44
C ASN A 119 2.93 20.08 3.26
N ASP A 120 3.23 21.23 2.64
CA ASP A 120 2.58 21.70 1.40
C ASP A 120 3.07 20.93 0.14
N VAL A 121 3.94 19.93 0.34
CA VAL A 121 4.59 19.16 -0.71
C VAL A 121 3.91 17.80 -0.82
N SER A 122 3.43 17.47 -2.02
CA SER A 122 2.83 16.16 -2.30
C SER A 122 3.81 15.30 -3.11
N CYS A 123 3.64 13.98 -3.11
CA CYS A 123 4.54 13.10 -3.87
C CYS A 123 4.48 13.36 -5.39
N CYS A 124 3.35 13.85 -5.91
CA CYS A 124 3.11 14.06 -7.33
C CYS A 124 2.79 15.53 -7.58
N HIS A 125 3.75 16.27 -8.14
CA HIS A 125 3.60 17.65 -8.57
C HIS A 125 3.40 17.74 -10.08
#